data_AF-A0A9D7EHJ0-F1
#
_entry.id   AF-A0A9D7EHJ0-F1
#
_cell.length_a   1.000
_cell.length_b   1.000
_cell.length_c   1.000
_cell.angle_alpha   90.00
_cell.angle_beta   90.00
_cell.angle_gamma   90.00
#
_symmetry.space_group_name_H-M   'P 1'
#
loop_
_entity.id
_entity.type
_entity.pdbx_description
1 polymer ?
#
loop_
_entity_poly.entity_id
_entity_poly.type
_entity_poly.pdbx_seq_one_letter_code
_entity_poly.pdbx_strand_id
1 'polypeptide(L)'
;MKVLVSGDALSPVKAIGKDGTIYDVKAITADGAKLDVKGASRSGNVYNIKAISANGEQMAVKAISPHGLFYDVKGVKFTADDKEMDLNGAAVRAHVKALPQVE
;
A
#
# COMPACT_ATOMS: atom_id res chain seq x y z
N MET A 1 6.31 5.42 1.22
CA MET A 1 5.10 5.01 0.46
C MET A 1 3.85 5.35 1.25
N LYS A 2 2.75 5.64 0.56
CA LYS A 2 1.47 6.01 1.15
C LYS A 2 0.33 5.33 0.37
N VAL A 3 -0.79 5.10 1.05
CA VAL A 3 -2.07 4.84 0.40
C VAL A 3 -2.69 6.20 0.13
N LEU A 4 -3.07 6.51 -1.10
CA LEU A 4 -3.72 7.79 -1.42
C LEU A 4 -5.25 7.66 -1.32
N VAL A 5 -5.90 8.78 -1.06
CA VAL A 5 -7.36 8.90 -1.17
C VAL A 5 -7.74 8.63 -2.62
N SER A 6 -8.75 7.77 -2.83
CA SER A 6 -9.35 7.49 -4.14
C SER A 6 -10.82 7.15 -3.97
N GLY A 7 -11.62 7.45 -5.00
CA GLY A 7 -13.00 7.00 -5.16
C GLY A 7 -13.13 5.61 -5.79
N ASP A 8 -12.03 5.02 -6.26
CA ASP A 8 -12.01 3.67 -6.82
C ASP A 8 -12.21 2.60 -5.74
N ALA A 9 -12.63 1.41 -6.17
CA ALA A 9 -12.80 0.25 -5.28
C ALA A 9 -11.51 -0.13 -4.54
N LEU A 10 -10.34 0.01 -5.18
CA LEU A 10 -9.04 -0.27 -4.59
C LEU A 10 -8.20 1.01 -4.54
N SER A 11 -7.69 1.35 -3.35
CA SER A 11 -6.93 2.59 -3.17
C SER A 11 -5.51 2.45 -3.72
N PRO A 12 -4.96 3.45 -4.43
CA PRO A 12 -3.61 3.36 -4.97
C PRO A 12 -2.55 3.43 -3.87
N VAL A 13 -1.52 2.58 -3.99
CA VAL A 13 -0.29 2.69 -3.19
C VAL A 13 0.79 3.34 -4.04
N LYS A 14 1.34 4.45 -3.56
CA LYS A 14 2.33 5.26 -4.30
C LYS A 14 3.51 5.67 -3.42
N ALA A 15 4.63 5.99 -4.06
CA ALA A 15 5.67 6.79 -3.44
C ALA A 15 5.46 8.26 -3.81
N ILE A 16 5.83 9.16 -2.91
CA ILE A 16 5.68 10.62 -3.07
C ILE A 16 7.08 11.21 -2.91
N GLY A 17 7.56 11.88 -3.95
CA GLY A 17 8.81 12.63 -3.95
C GLY A 17 8.75 13.85 -3.05
N LYS A 18 9.92 14.40 -2.69
CA LYS A 18 10.00 15.62 -1.88
C LYS A 18 9.39 16.84 -2.58
N ASP A 19 9.39 16.82 -3.89
CA ASP A 19 8.80 17.79 -4.82
C ASP A 19 7.30 17.55 -5.09
N GLY A 20 6.72 16.48 -4.54
CA GLY A 20 5.34 16.07 -4.81
C GLY A 20 5.16 15.12 -5.99
N THR A 21 6.23 14.77 -6.71
CA THR A 21 6.14 13.82 -7.83
C THR A 21 5.62 12.46 -7.32
N ILE A 22 4.57 11.95 -7.96
CA ILE A 22 3.96 10.67 -7.61
C ILE A 22 4.59 9.56 -8.44
N TYR A 23 5.11 8.55 -7.74
CA TYR A 23 5.71 7.38 -8.37
C TYR A 23 4.85 6.13 -8.15
N ASP A 24 4.74 5.36 -9.22
CA ASP A 24 4.10 4.06 -9.20
C ASP A 24 4.90 3.06 -8.37
N VAL A 25 4.19 2.35 -7.50
CA VAL A 25 4.71 1.16 -6.82
C VAL A 25 4.08 -0.04 -7.49
N LYS A 26 4.91 -0.90 -8.08
CA LYS A 26 4.50 -2.12 -8.77
C LYS A 26 5.17 -3.32 -8.15
N ALA A 27 4.47 -4.45 -8.08
CA ALA A 27 5.11 -5.73 -7.84
C ALA A 27 5.62 -6.28 -9.17
N ILE A 28 6.76 -6.97 -9.15
CA ILE A 28 7.38 -7.55 -10.34
C ILE A 28 7.35 -9.07 -10.18
N THR A 29 6.76 -9.76 -11.14
CA THR A 29 6.72 -11.22 -11.20
C THR A 29 8.04 -11.78 -11.73
N ALA A 30 8.24 -13.11 -11.60
CA ALA A 30 9.48 -13.75 -12.05
C ALA A 30 9.74 -13.61 -13.58
N ASP A 31 8.67 -13.51 -14.38
CA ASP A 31 8.69 -13.25 -15.82
C ASP A 31 8.74 -11.75 -16.17
N GLY A 32 8.79 -10.86 -15.18
CA GLY A 32 8.98 -9.42 -15.37
C GLY A 32 7.69 -8.61 -15.55
N ALA A 33 6.51 -9.23 -15.46
CA ALA A 33 5.25 -8.51 -15.48
C ALA A 33 5.13 -7.57 -14.26
N LYS A 34 4.53 -6.40 -14.47
CA LYS A 34 4.36 -5.36 -13.45
C LYS A 34 2.91 -5.32 -12.98
N LEU A 35 2.70 -5.76 -11.75
CA LEU A 35 1.38 -5.79 -11.13
C LEU A 35 1.12 -4.53 -10.30
N ASP A 36 -0.13 -4.09 -10.29
CA ASP A 36 -0.55 -2.96 -9.49
C ASP A 36 -0.52 -3.29 -8.00
N VAL A 37 0.01 -2.39 -7.17
CA VAL A 37 -0.06 -2.52 -5.71
C VAL A 37 -1.12 -1.56 -5.17
N LYS A 38 -2.11 -2.12 -4.46
CA LYS A 38 -3.29 -1.38 -3.98
C LYS A 38 -3.63 -1.71 -2.53
N GLY A 39 -4.29 -0.77 -1.86
CA GLY A 39 -5.03 -1.03 -0.64
C GLY A 39 -6.37 -1.67 -1.00
N ALA A 40 -6.54 -2.95 -0.66
CA ALA A 40 -7.63 -3.78 -1.20
C ALA A 40 -8.81 -3.99 -0.23
N SER A 41 -8.55 -4.02 1.06
CA SER A 41 -9.61 -4.13 2.08
C SER A 41 -9.19 -3.42 3.36
N ARG A 42 -10.16 -3.09 4.21
CA ARG A 42 -9.96 -2.34 5.45
C ARG A 42 -10.54 -3.11 6.63
N SER A 43 -9.81 -3.16 7.73
CA SER A 43 -10.29 -3.57 9.05
C SER A 43 -9.88 -2.51 10.06
N GLY A 44 -10.86 -1.80 10.62
CA GLY A 44 -10.59 -0.65 11.49
C GLY A 44 -9.69 0.39 10.82
N ASN A 45 -8.52 0.66 11.41
CA ASN A 45 -7.55 1.64 10.89
C ASN A 45 -6.45 1.01 10.02
N VAL A 46 -6.59 -0.26 9.65
CA VAL A 46 -5.60 -1.02 8.90
C VAL A 46 -6.16 -1.40 7.52
N TYR A 47 -5.39 -1.12 6.48
CA TYR A 47 -5.66 -1.48 5.10
C TYR A 47 -4.74 -2.63 4.69
N ASN A 48 -5.30 -3.69 4.14
CA ASN A 48 -4.53 -4.75 3.50
C ASN A 48 -3.94 -4.24 2.19
N ILE A 49 -2.63 -4.37 2.03
CA ILE A 49 -1.95 -4.04 0.79
C ILE A 49 -1.70 -5.34 0.02
N LYS A 50 -2.12 -5.34 -1.25
CA LYS A 50 -2.08 -6.49 -2.14
C LYS A 50 -1.50 -6.08 -3.49
N ALA A 51 -0.79 -7.01 -4.11
CA ALA A 51 -0.52 -6.94 -5.54
C ALA A 51 -1.71 -7.55 -6.28
N ILE A 52 -2.14 -6.89 -7.35
CA ILE A 52 -3.33 -7.24 -8.12
C ILE A 52 -2.88 -7.67 -9.52
N SER A 53 -3.16 -8.92 -9.87
CA SER A 53 -2.92 -9.45 -11.20
C SER A 53 -3.95 -8.91 -12.22
N ALA A 54 -3.71 -9.16 -13.52
CA ALA A 54 -4.63 -8.75 -14.58
C ALA A 54 -6.02 -9.41 -14.50
N ASN A 55 -6.13 -10.61 -13.92
CA ASN A 55 -7.40 -11.30 -13.70
C ASN A 55 -8.07 -10.96 -12.35
N GLY A 56 -7.49 -10.03 -11.57
CA GLY A 56 -8.04 -9.58 -10.29
C GLY A 56 -7.66 -10.42 -9.08
N GLU A 57 -6.83 -11.46 -9.25
CA GLU A 57 -6.25 -12.22 -8.14
C GLU A 57 -5.38 -11.32 -7.24
N GLN A 58 -5.49 -11.53 -5.93
CA GLN A 58 -4.81 -10.70 -4.93
C GLN A 58 -3.71 -11.47 -4.22
N MET A 59 -2.48 -11.02 -4.39
CA MET A 59 -1.31 -11.60 -3.73
C MET A 59 -0.88 -10.76 -2.53
N ALA A 60 -0.44 -11.41 -1.45
CA ALA A 60 0.07 -10.72 -0.28
C ALA A 60 1.38 -9.99 -0.57
N VAL A 61 1.52 -8.77 -0.03
CA VAL A 61 2.80 -8.06 0.00
C VAL A 61 3.41 -8.25 1.38
N LYS A 62 4.62 -8.81 1.42
CA LYS A 62 5.39 -9.04 2.66
C LYS A 62 6.74 -8.33 2.58
N ALA A 63 7.15 -7.76 3.69
CA ALA A 63 8.52 -7.28 3.86
C ALA A 63 9.35 -8.41 4.49
N ILE A 64 10.59 -8.57 4.02
CA ILE A 64 11.52 -9.59 4.51
C ILE A 64 12.69 -8.85 5.17
N SER A 65 12.94 -9.16 6.44
CA SER A 65 14.10 -8.61 7.14
C SER A 65 15.41 -9.30 6.71
N PRO A 66 16.58 -8.73 7.04
CA PRO A 66 17.87 -9.38 6.78
C PRO A 66 18.02 -10.77 7.43
N HIS A 67 17.25 -11.06 8.48
CA HIS A 67 17.25 -12.36 9.17
C HIS A 67 16.18 -13.32 8.64
N GLY A 68 15.51 -13.00 7.53
CA GLY A 68 14.48 -13.83 6.92
C GLY A 68 13.12 -13.78 7.59
N LEU A 69 12.93 -12.93 8.60
CA LEU A 69 11.62 -12.73 9.22
C LEU A 69 10.68 -11.98 8.28
N PHE A 70 9.45 -12.48 8.16
CA PHE A 70 8.41 -11.91 7.31
C PHE A 70 7.50 -10.98 8.11
N TYR A 71 7.22 -9.81 7.54
CA TYR A 71 6.30 -8.82 8.08
C TYR A 71 5.18 -8.57 7.08
N ASP A 72 3.99 -8.32 7.59
CA ASP A 72 2.86 -7.91 6.77
C ASP A 72 3.01 -6.43 6.39
N VAL A 73 2.85 -6.12 5.11
CA VAL A 73 2.81 -4.72 4.65
C VAL A 73 1.37 -4.25 4.64
N LYS A 74 1.06 -3.23 5.45
CA LYS A 74 -0.29 -2.67 5.61
C LYS A 74 -0.28 -1.16 5.45
N GLY A 75 -1.43 -0.59 5.09
CA GLY A 75 -1.70 0.84 5.26
C GLY A 75 -2.23 1.06 6.68
N VAL A 76 -1.60 1.94 7.45
CA VAL A 76 -2.00 2.26 8.82
C VAL A 76 -2.44 3.71 8.88
N LYS A 77 -3.62 3.90 9.47
CA LYS A 77 -4.26 5.19 9.68
C LYS A 77 -4.26 5.53 11.16
N PHE A 78 -4.09 6.79 11.52
CA PHE A 78 -4.09 7.22 12.92
C PHE A 78 -5.29 8.10 13.25
N THR A 79 -5.96 8.66 12.24
CA THR A 79 -7.17 9.47 12.43
C THR A 79 -8.43 8.76 11.94
N ALA A 80 -9.61 9.28 12.31
CA ALA A 80 -10.88 8.79 11.78
C ALA A 80 -11.15 9.29 10.35
N ASP A 81 -10.69 10.51 10.01
CA ASP A 81 -11.00 11.24 8.76
C ASP A 81 -10.42 10.57 7.52
N ASP A 82 -11.20 10.38 6.45
CA ASP A 82 -10.75 9.65 5.26
C ASP A 82 -9.41 10.13 4.68
N LYS A 83 -9.14 11.45 4.75
CA LYS A 83 -7.83 12.03 4.48
C LYS A 83 -7.04 12.16 5.79
N GLU A 84 -5.99 11.37 5.93
CA GLU A 84 -5.04 11.41 7.05
C GLU A 84 -4.21 12.70 7.01
N MET A 85 -3.70 13.08 5.84
CA MET A 85 -2.91 14.29 5.64
C MET A 85 -2.86 14.71 4.17
N ASP A 86 -2.47 15.96 3.92
CA ASP A 86 -1.88 16.36 2.64
C ASP A 86 -0.36 16.21 2.73
N LEU A 87 0.26 15.55 1.76
CA LEU A 87 1.71 15.43 1.67
C LEU A 87 2.18 15.84 0.28
N ASN A 88 2.79 17.03 0.21
CA ASN A 88 3.29 17.62 -1.03
C ASN A 88 2.23 17.67 -2.15
N GLY A 89 0.99 18.05 -1.81
CA GLY A 89 -0.14 18.13 -2.75
C GLY A 89 -0.87 16.80 -2.98
N ALA A 90 -0.44 15.71 -2.34
CA ALA A 90 -1.11 14.41 -2.43
C ALA A 90 -1.96 14.14 -1.19
N ALA A 91 -3.25 13.87 -1.39
CA ALA A 91 -4.15 13.44 -0.34
C ALA A 91 -3.84 12.01 0.11
N VAL A 92 -3.25 11.87 1.29
CA VAL A 92 -2.87 10.59 1.89
C VAL A 92 -4.04 10.05 2.72
N ARG A 93 -4.42 8.81 2.47
CA ARG A 93 -5.42 8.06 3.25
C ARG A 93 -4.80 7.24 4.38
N ALA A 94 -3.61 6.67 4.16
CA ALA A 94 -2.90 5.88 5.18
C ALA A 94 -1.38 5.80 4.92
N HIS A 95 -0.62 5.48 5.96
CA HIS A 95 0.82 5.27 5.90
C HIS A 95 1.18 3.81 5.64
N VAL A 96 2.02 3.51 4.66
CA VAL A 96 2.48 2.13 4.45
C VAL A 96 3.52 1.77 5.50
N LYS A 97 3.28 0.68 6.24
CA LYS A 97 4.14 0.17 7.31
C LYS A 97 4.27 -1.35 7.21
N ALA A 98 5.43 -1.86 7.59
CA ALA A 98 5.62 -3.28 7.86
C ALA A 98 5.29 -3.54 9.33
N LEU A 99 4.42 -4.52 9.59
CA LEU A 99 3.94 -4.89 10.92
C LEU A 99 4.26 -6.37 11.19
N PRO A 100 4.53 -6.76 12.45
CA PRO A 100 4.62 -8.17 12.82
C PRO A 100 3.36 -8.92 12.36
N GLN A 101 3.54 -10.19 11.99
CA GLN A 101 2.40 -11.04 11.69
C GLN A 101 1.64 -11.34 12.98
N VAL A 102 0.32 -11.36 12.87
CA VAL A 102 -0.58 -11.75 13.96
C VAL A 102 -1.24 -13.05 13.49
N GLU A 103 -1.25 -14.06 14.35
CA GLU A 103 -1.97 -15.33 14.12
C GLU A 103 -3.49 -15.12 14.16
#